data_AF-A0A482U177-F1
#
_entry.id   AF-A0A482U177-F1
#
_cell.length_a   1.000
_cell.length_b   1.000
_cell.length_c   1.000
_cell.angle_alpha   90.00
_cell.angle_beta   90.00
_cell.angle_gamma   90.00
#
_symmetry.space_group_name_H-M   'P 1'
#
loop_
_entity.id
_entity.type
_entity.pdbx_description
1 polymer ?
#
loop_
_entity_poly.entity_id
_entity_poly.type
_entity_poly.pdbx_seq_one_letter_code
_entity_poly.pdbx_strand_id
1 'polypeptide(L)'
;MKNALVLFGFFFLTITFTSCQSEKEKKAELVTNKYIRFIDSVTQKTTADAAANWSTIEKYFEKQSTELNSTIDDLEDTAAFDAKIDSATAKYEAFRNSIRQQKGILKGANLLEK
;
A
#
# COMPACT_ATOMS: atom_id res chain seq x y z
N MET A 1 35.86 -23.86 -22.12
CA MET A 1 35.95 -22.38 -22.26
C MET A 1 34.99 -21.79 -21.24
N LYS A 2 35.39 -21.59 -19.98
CA LYS A 2 36.04 -20.39 -19.42
C LYS A 2 35.43 -19.08 -19.90
N ASN A 3 34.24 -18.72 -19.39
CA ASN A 3 33.88 -17.33 -19.15
C ASN A 3 33.43 -17.21 -17.69
N ALA A 4 34.41 -17.25 -16.79
CA ALA A 4 34.25 -16.76 -15.43
C ALA A 4 34.27 -15.22 -15.51
N LEU A 5 33.09 -14.60 -15.50
CA LEU A 5 32.99 -13.17 -15.23
C LEU A 5 32.99 -13.01 -13.71
N VAL A 6 34.19 -12.81 -13.19
CA VAL A 6 34.48 -12.26 -11.87
C VAL A 6 33.88 -10.84 -11.81
N LEU A 7 33.57 -10.39 -10.57
CA LEU A 7 33.36 -8.99 -10.12
C LEU A 7 31.87 -8.65 -9.90
N PHE A 8 31.39 -8.19 -8.75
CA PHE A 8 32.01 -7.60 -7.56
C PHE A 8 31.26 -8.07 -6.30
N GLY A 9 32.01 -8.48 -5.28
CA GLY A 9 31.48 -8.58 -3.93
C GLY A 9 31.19 -7.18 -3.39
N PHE A 10 29.92 -6.87 -3.19
CA PHE A 10 29.50 -5.79 -2.31
C PHE A 10 29.00 -6.45 -1.03
N PHE A 11 29.93 -6.77 -0.13
CA PHE A 11 29.57 -7.06 1.24
C PHE A 11 29.29 -5.72 1.90
N PHE A 12 28.04 -5.25 1.79
CA PHE A 12 27.54 -4.19 2.65
C PHE A 12 27.60 -4.74 4.07
N LEU A 13 28.62 -4.31 4.81
CA LEU A 13 28.63 -4.39 6.27
C LEU A 13 27.48 -3.50 6.74
N THR A 14 26.28 -4.06 6.82
CA THR A 14 25.23 -3.43 7.62
C THR A 14 25.69 -3.56 9.05
N ILE A 15 26.07 -2.41 9.63
CA ILE A 15 26.25 -2.26 11.05
C ILE A 15 24.90 -2.67 11.64
N THR A 16 24.82 -3.89 12.19
CA THR A 16 23.67 -4.29 12.99
C THR A 16 23.81 -3.54 14.30
N PHE A 17 23.49 -2.25 14.28
CA PHE A 17 22.79 -1.69 15.42
C PHE A 17 21.59 -2.61 15.55
N THR A 18 21.62 -3.50 16.54
CA THR A 18 20.41 -3.97 17.16
C THR A 18 19.79 -2.72 17.78
N SER A 19 19.28 -1.83 16.93
CA SER A 19 18.55 -0.66 17.34
C SER A 19 17.40 -1.25 18.12
N CYS A 20 17.40 -0.99 19.42
CA CYS A 20 16.20 -1.12 20.19
C CYS A 20 15.22 -0.18 19.48
N GLN A 21 14.33 -0.76 18.65
CA GLN A 21 13.43 0.00 17.77
C GLN A 21 12.80 1.12 18.59
N SER A 22 12.91 2.36 18.12
CA SER A 22 12.42 3.49 18.87
C SER A 22 10.90 3.39 19.06
N GLU A 23 10.35 4.02 20.10
CA GLU A 23 8.88 4.02 20.29
C GLU A 23 8.15 4.63 19.09
N LYS A 24 8.78 5.59 18.39
CA LYS A 24 8.27 6.15 17.15
C LYS A 24 8.27 5.12 16.01
N GLU A 25 9.36 4.37 15.83
CA GLU A 25 9.46 3.31 14.82
C GLU A 25 8.46 2.17 15.08
N LYS A 26 8.23 1.79 16.35
CA LYS A 26 7.19 0.80 16.71
C LYS A 26 5.78 1.31 16.36
N LYS A 27 5.50 2.58 16.66
CA LYS A 27 4.23 3.22 16.29
C LYS A 27 4.04 3.25 14.78
N ALA A 28 5.08 3.62 14.03
CA ALA A 28 5.07 3.61 12.57
C ALA A 28 4.80 2.22 12.00
N GLU A 29 5.42 1.18 12.55
CA GLU A 29 5.15 -0.20 12.17
C GLU A 29 3.69 -0.59 12.43
N LEU A 30 3.15 -0.26 13.60
CA LEU A 30 1.77 -0.58 13.95
C LEU A 30 0.77 0.08 12.99
N VAL A 31 0.94 1.38 12.71
CA VAL A 31 0.06 2.14 11.82
C VAL A 31 0.21 1.68 10.36
N THR A 32 1.44 1.40 9.90
CA THR A 32 1.70 0.82 8.57
C THR A 32 1.02 -0.53 8.40
N ASN A 33 1.16 -1.43 9.38
CA ASN A 33 0.52 -2.74 9.36
C ASN A 33 -1.01 -2.64 9.41
N LYS A 34 -1.56 -1.63 10.08
CA LYS A 34 -3.00 -1.35 10.10
C LYS A 34 -3.49 -0.86 8.73
N TYR A 35 -2.76 0.04 8.08
CA TYR A 35 -3.02 0.54 6.73
C TYR A 35 -3.02 -0.59 5.69
N ILE A 36 -1.97 -1.42 5.70
CA ILE A 36 -1.86 -2.58 4.78
C ILE A 36 -3.04 -3.54 4.98
N ARG A 37 -3.35 -3.93 6.22
CA ARG A 37 -4.47 -4.84 6.51
C ARG A 37 -5.81 -4.29 6.04
N PHE A 38 -6.04 -2.98 6.19
CA PHE A 38 -7.24 -2.34 5.67
C PHE A 38 -7.32 -2.48 4.13
N ILE A 39 -6.22 -2.18 3.43
CA ILE A 39 -6.17 -2.28 1.96
C ILE A 39 -6.36 -3.73 1.51
N ASP A 40 -5.71 -4.69 2.16
CA ASP A 40 -5.87 -6.12 1.87
C ASP A 40 -7.33 -6.56 2.05
N SER A 41 -7.98 -6.15 3.14
CA SER A 41 -9.39 -6.44 3.40
C SER A 41 -10.32 -5.85 2.34
N VAL A 42 -10.06 -4.62 1.90
CA VAL A 42 -10.88 -3.95 0.87
C VAL A 42 -10.67 -4.59 -0.50
N THR A 43 -9.43 -4.87 -0.87
CA THR A 43 -9.06 -5.40 -2.19
C THR A 43 -9.44 -6.87 -2.39
N GLN A 44 -9.80 -7.58 -1.33
CA GLN A 44 -10.41 -8.92 -1.38
C GLN A 44 -11.92 -8.88 -1.67
N LYS A 45 -12.57 -7.71 -1.63
CA LYS A 45 -14.00 -7.57 -1.93
C LYS A 45 -14.25 -7.62 -3.43
N THR A 46 -15.45 -8.03 -3.82
CA THR A 46 -15.88 -7.88 -5.21
C THR A 46 -15.99 -6.39 -5.55
N THR A 47 -15.76 -6.05 -6.82
CA THR A 47 -15.90 -4.67 -7.31
C THR A 47 -17.33 -4.15 -7.17
N ALA A 48 -18.34 -5.02 -7.21
CA ALA A 48 -19.76 -4.67 -6.98
C ALA A 48 -20.02 -4.30 -5.50
N ASP A 49 -19.57 -5.12 -4.56
CA ASP A 49 -19.74 -4.86 -3.12
C ASP A 49 -18.98 -3.60 -2.70
N ALA A 50 -17.76 -3.44 -3.22
CA ALA A 50 -16.95 -2.26 -2.97
C ALA A 50 -17.56 -1.00 -3.61
N ALA A 51 -18.15 -1.10 -4.81
CA ALA A 51 -18.85 0.00 -5.46
C ALA A 51 -20.05 0.51 -4.64
N ALA A 52 -20.81 -0.41 -4.03
CA ALA A 52 -21.96 -0.09 -3.17
C ALA A 52 -21.54 0.62 -1.87
N ASN A 53 -20.34 0.32 -1.36
CA ASN A 53 -19.82 0.85 -0.10
C ASN A 53 -18.70 1.88 -0.29
N TRP A 54 -18.53 2.41 -1.50
CA TRP A 54 -17.32 3.15 -1.89
C TRP A 54 -17.04 4.36 -1.02
N SER A 55 -18.06 5.17 -0.70
CA SER A 55 -17.87 6.36 0.16
C SER A 55 -17.34 6.01 1.54
N THR A 56 -17.79 4.90 2.13
CA THR A 56 -17.29 4.42 3.41
C THR A 56 -15.83 3.96 3.29
N ILE A 57 -15.53 3.16 2.27
CA ILE A 57 -14.17 2.69 2.00
C ILE A 57 -13.20 3.87 1.83
N GLU A 58 -13.59 4.88 1.05
CA GLU A 58 -12.77 6.07 0.79
C GLU A 58 -12.51 6.89 2.06
N LYS A 59 -13.53 7.10 2.90
CA LYS A 59 -13.36 7.76 4.21
C LYS A 59 -12.40 7.01 5.13
N TYR A 60 -12.47 5.67 5.16
CA TYR A 60 -11.54 4.87 5.97
C TYR A 60 -10.12 4.93 5.40
N PHE A 61 -9.96 4.89 4.08
CA PHE A 61 -8.68 5.06 3.42
C PHE A 61 -8.03 6.41 3.76
N GLU A 62 -8.78 7.51 3.66
CA GLU A 62 -8.33 8.86 4.03
C GLU A 62 -7.90 8.91 5.49
N LYS A 63 -8.74 8.40 6.41
CA LYS A 63 -8.42 8.35 7.83
C LYS A 63 -7.11 7.60 8.11
N GLN A 64 -6.93 6.43 7.51
CA GLN A 64 -5.74 5.62 7.70
C GLN A 64 -4.51 6.25 7.06
N SER A 65 -4.65 6.88 5.89
CA SER A 65 -3.55 7.60 5.22
C SER A 65 -3.09 8.81 6.04
N THR A 66 -4.01 9.59 6.60
CA THR A 66 -3.66 10.72 7.47
C THR A 66 -2.93 10.27 8.73
N GLU A 67 -3.43 9.22 9.40
CA GLU A 67 -2.77 8.64 10.59
C GLU A 67 -1.36 8.12 10.25
N LEU A 68 -1.22 7.43 9.11
CA LEU A 68 0.05 6.92 8.61
C LEU A 68 1.04 8.05 8.31
N ASN A 69 0.66 9.00 7.46
CA ASN A 69 1.54 10.09 7.03
C ASN A 69 2.02 10.89 8.25
N SER A 70 1.11 11.27 9.15
CA SER A 70 1.51 11.99 10.38
C SER A 70 2.49 11.20 11.26
N THR A 71 2.41 9.86 11.25
CA THR A 71 3.32 9.02 12.05
C THR A 71 4.68 8.82 11.35
N ILE A 72 4.69 8.73 10.01
CA ILE A 72 5.91 8.58 9.22
C ILE A 72 6.70 9.88 9.17
N ASP A 73 6.02 11.03 9.06
CA ASP A 73 6.63 12.37 9.08
C ASP A 73 7.37 12.67 10.39
N ASP A 74 7.04 11.97 11.48
CA ASP A 74 7.69 12.10 12.80
C ASP A 74 9.01 11.30 12.92
N LEU A 75 9.34 10.47 11.92
CA LEU A 75 10.54 9.63 11.88
C LEU A 75 11.74 10.37 11.25
N GLU A 76 12.94 10.03 11.70
CA GLU A 76 14.19 10.51 11.07
C GLU A 76 14.56 9.70 9.82
N ASP A 77 14.16 8.43 9.77
CA ASP A 77 14.36 7.51 8.65
C ASP A 77 13.06 6.76 8.33
N THR A 78 12.60 6.88 7.09
CA THR A 78 11.35 6.30 6.59
C THR A 78 11.59 5.11 5.66
N ALA A 79 12.84 4.80 5.30
CA ALA A 79 13.17 3.87 4.22
C ALA A 79 12.63 2.45 4.47
N ALA A 80 12.52 2.05 5.75
CA ALA A 80 11.97 0.75 6.15
C ALA A 80 10.45 0.62 5.89
N PHE A 81 9.74 1.73 5.69
CA PHE A 81 8.29 1.80 5.53
C PHE A 81 7.88 2.14 4.10
N ASP A 82 8.63 3.01 3.41
CA ASP A 82 8.27 3.58 2.10
C ASP A 82 7.83 2.50 1.10
N ALA A 83 8.65 1.46 0.89
CA ALA A 83 8.33 0.40 -0.06
C ALA A 83 7.02 -0.35 0.26
N LYS A 84 6.69 -0.52 1.56
CA LYS A 84 5.45 -1.18 1.99
C LYS A 84 4.25 -0.27 1.78
N ILE A 85 4.40 1.02 2.08
CA ILE A 85 3.37 2.04 1.91
C ILE A 85 3.05 2.21 0.43
N ASP A 86 4.07 2.34 -0.42
CA ASP A 86 3.92 2.44 -1.87
C ASP A 86 3.22 1.23 -2.46
N SER A 87 3.66 0.03 -2.08
CA SER A 87 3.04 -1.21 -2.56
C SER A 87 1.57 -1.31 -2.16
N ALA A 88 1.22 -0.95 -0.92
CA ALA A 88 -0.15 -0.99 -0.46
C ALA A 88 -1.01 0.07 -1.16
N THR A 89 -0.50 1.30 -1.28
CA THR A 89 -1.18 2.42 -1.96
C THR A 89 -1.46 2.07 -3.42
N ALA A 90 -0.47 1.52 -4.13
CA ALA A 90 -0.62 1.07 -5.51
C ALA A 90 -1.72 0.00 -5.64
N LYS A 91 -1.79 -0.94 -4.68
CA LYS A 91 -2.83 -1.98 -4.64
C LYS A 91 -4.24 -1.37 -4.48
N TYR A 92 -4.39 -0.38 -3.58
CA TYR A 92 -5.65 0.33 -3.40
C TYR A 92 -6.06 1.10 -4.66
N GLU A 93 -5.14 1.84 -5.28
CA GLU A 93 -5.43 2.62 -6.48
C GLU A 93 -5.75 1.74 -7.69
N ALA A 94 -5.08 0.59 -7.85
CA ALA A 94 -5.45 -0.40 -8.86
C ALA A 94 -6.89 -0.91 -8.66
N PHE A 95 -7.27 -1.22 -7.41
CA PHE A 95 -8.62 -1.67 -7.09
C PHE A 95 -9.67 -0.56 -7.30
N ARG A 96 -9.37 0.67 -6.88
CA ARG A 96 -10.21 1.86 -7.15
C ARG A 96 -10.47 2.04 -8.64
N ASN A 97 -9.44 1.86 -9.47
CA ASN A 97 -9.57 1.94 -10.92
C ASN A 97 -10.43 0.80 -11.48
N SER A 98 -10.31 -0.42 -10.96
CA SER A 98 -11.18 -1.53 -11.37
C SER A 98 -12.67 -1.26 -11.11
N ILE A 99 -13.00 -0.62 -9.98
CA ILE A 99 -14.37 -0.21 -9.64
C ILE A 99 -14.89 0.84 -10.61
N ARG A 100 -14.07 1.84 -10.96
CA ARG A 100 -14.42 2.88 -11.94
C ARG A 100 -14.67 2.29 -13.32
N GLN A 101 -13.82 1.37 -13.77
CA GLN A 101 -13.98 0.69 -15.05
C GLN A 101 -15.27 -0.14 -15.08
N GLN A 102 -15.56 -0.92 -14.04
CA GLN A 102 -16.81 -1.69 -13.98
C GLN A 102 -18.05 -0.79 -14.03
N LYS A 103 -18.05 0.34 -13.29
CA LYS A 103 -19.15 1.33 -13.36
C LYS A 103 -19.32 1.88 -14.78
N GLY A 104 -18.22 2.16 -15.49
CA GLY A 104 -18.23 2.60 -16.89
C GLY A 104 -18.83 1.56 -17.84
N ILE A 105 -18.42 0.30 -17.71
CA ILE A 105 -18.93 -0.82 -18.51
C ILE A 105 -20.43 -1.02 -18.28
N LEU A 106 -20.87 -1.05 -17.03
CA LEU A 106 -22.30 -1.20 -16.69
C LEU A 106 -23.15 -0.07 -17.27
N LYS A 107 -22.66 1.18 -17.22
CA LYS A 107 -23.35 2.32 -17.81
C LYS A 107 -23.46 2.18 -19.34
N GLY A 108 -22.42 1.71 -20.02
CA GLY A 108 -22.43 1.46 -21.46
C GLY A 108 -23.39 0.35 -21.88
N ALA A 109 -23.41 -0.77 -21.15
CA ALA A 109 -24.32 -1.89 -21.41
C ALA A 109 -25.80 -1.46 -21.32
N ASN A 110 -26.18 -0.72 -20.27
CA ASN A 110 -27.55 -0.22 -20.09
C ASN A 110 -28.01 0.78 -21.18
N LEU A 111 -27.07 1.40 -21.91
CA LEU A 111 -27.39 2.31 -23.01
C LEU A 111 -27.55 1.60 -24.35
N LEU A 112 -27.02 0.38 -24.50
CA LEU A 112 -27.14 -0.44 -25.71
C LEU A 112 -28.42 -1.29 -25.72
N GLU A 113 -29.06 -1.48 -24.56
CA GLU A 113 -30.31 -2.24 -24.39
C GLU A 113 -31.58 -1.38 -24.47
N LYS A 114 -31.46 -0.07 -24.75
CA LYS A 114 -32.56 0.89 -24.93
C LYS A 114 -32.68 1.34 -26.38
#